data_AF-A0A7S0US49-F1
#
_entry.id   AF-A0A7S0US49-F1
#
_cell.length_a   1.000
_cell.length_b   1.000
_cell.length_c   1.000
_cell.angle_alpha   90.00
_cell.angle_beta   90.00
_cell.angle_gamma   90.00
#
_symmetry.space_group_name_H-M   'P 1'
#
loop_
_entity.id
_entity.type
_entity.pdbx_description
1 polymer ?
#
loop_
_entity_poly.entity_id
_entity_poly.type
_entity_poly.pdbx_seq_one_letter_code
_entity_poly.pdbx_strand_id
1 'polypeptide(L)'
;NSNSNKSKSNDSSSVLLHNALRICNETVASQKRNPLTRFHSLISLVNSSDCYYFAPLSNAAVAAVDVDLALAHHNMSYHNPAEFRIILSGDFDREEVDSLAKMYLASIPSSGLSPVLAPSSVTPLPVQFPASPRAYEVVWRVGGGG
;
A
#
# COMPACT_ATOMS: atom_id res chain seq x y z
N ASN A 1 13.71 -18.96 40.79
CA ASN A 1 13.91 -19.70 39.53
C ASN A 1 12.62 -19.55 38.74
N SER A 2 12.49 -18.45 37.98
CA SER A 2 11.20 -18.03 37.41
C SER A 2 11.38 -17.64 35.94
N ASN A 3 10.42 -18.09 35.13
CA ASN A 3 10.06 -17.69 33.76
C ASN A 3 10.82 -18.30 32.58
N SER A 4 10.18 -19.30 31.95
CA SER A 4 10.43 -19.69 30.55
C SER A 4 9.16 -20.05 29.75
N ASN A 5 7.99 -19.49 30.09
CA ASN A 5 6.72 -19.84 29.44
C ASN A 5 6.18 -18.74 28.51
N LYS A 6 7.05 -18.09 27.73
CA LYS A 6 6.66 -17.05 26.77
C LYS A 6 7.41 -17.22 25.45
N SER A 7 7.08 -18.23 24.65
CA SER A 7 7.62 -18.31 23.27
C SER A 7 6.84 -19.13 22.24
N LYS A 8 5.81 -19.91 22.60
CA LYS A 8 5.18 -20.84 21.62
C LYS A 8 4.04 -20.27 20.77
N SER A 9 3.53 -19.07 21.05
CA SER A 9 2.41 -18.48 20.27
C SER A 9 2.83 -17.66 19.05
N ASN A 10 4.12 -17.31 18.91
CA ASN A 10 4.61 -16.43 17.84
C ASN A 10 5.04 -17.16 16.55
N ASP A 11 5.09 -18.50 16.56
CA ASP A 11 5.71 -19.27 15.48
C ASP A 11 4.79 -19.35 14.24
N SER A 12 3.48 -19.58 14.44
CA SER A 12 2.53 -19.72 13.34
C SER A 12 2.29 -18.41 12.56
N SER A 13 2.19 -17.28 13.26
CA SER A 13 1.97 -15.96 12.63
C SER A 13 3.19 -15.52 11.82
N SER A 14 4.40 -15.82 12.31
CA SER A 14 5.65 -15.59 11.59
C SER A 14 5.70 -16.40 10.29
N VAL A 15 5.33 -17.68 10.34
CA VAL A 15 5.29 -18.55 9.15
C VAL A 15 4.30 -18.05 8.09
N LEU A 16 3.12 -17.56 8.49
CA LEU A 16 2.14 -17.00 7.55
C LEU A 16 2.68 -15.74 6.87
N LEU A 17 3.34 -14.86 7.62
CA LEU A 17 3.90 -13.63 7.06
C LEU A 17 5.09 -13.91 6.12
N HIS A 18 5.95 -14.86 6.45
CA HIS A 18 7.01 -15.31 5.54
C HIS A 18 6.45 -15.86 4.23
N ASN A 19 5.36 -16.62 4.28
CA ASN A 19 4.67 -17.10 3.09
C ASN A 19 4.08 -15.95 2.27
N ALA A 20 3.48 -14.94 2.93
CA ALA A 20 2.96 -13.76 2.27
C ALA A 20 4.07 -12.98 1.55
N LEU A 21 5.23 -12.78 2.19
CA LEU A 21 6.39 -12.15 1.57
C LEU A 21 6.91 -12.93 0.37
N ARG A 22 6.94 -14.27 0.46
CA ARG A 22 7.31 -15.13 -0.68
C ARG A 22 6.36 -14.95 -1.86
N ILE A 23 5.05 -14.99 -1.61
CA ILE A 23 4.03 -14.78 -2.65
C ILE A 23 4.15 -13.38 -3.25
N CYS A 24 4.37 -12.36 -2.41
CA CYS A 24 4.59 -10.98 -2.86
C CYS A 24 5.81 -10.88 -3.79
N ASN A 25 6.93 -11.50 -3.40
CA ASN A 25 8.16 -11.50 -4.20
C ASN A 25 7.96 -12.15 -5.58
N GLU A 26 7.25 -13.29 -5.63
CA GLU A 26 6.90 -13.96 -6.88
C GLU A 26 5.94 -13.14 -7.74
N THR A 27 5.00 -12.43 -7.10
CA THR A 27 4.07 -11.53 -7.80
C THR A 27 4.82 -10.39 -8.46
N VAL A 28 5.75 -9.75 -7.75
CA VAL A 28 6.61 -8.69 -8.31
C VAL A 28 7.47 -9.23 -9.46
N ALA A 29 8.05 -10.43 -9.33
CA ALA A 29 8.81 -11.06 -10.40
C ALA A 29 7.94 -11.39 -11.63
N SER A 30 6.68 -11.76 -11.41
CA SER A 30 5.71 -12.04 -12.48
C SER A 30 5.25 -10.77 -13.19
N GLN A 31 5.03 -9.69 -12.46
CA GLN A 31 4.67 -8.38 -13.03
C GLN A 31 5.74 -7.86 -14.00
N LYS A 32 7.03 -8.08 -13.70
CA LYS A 32 8.14 -7.71 -14.59
C LYS A 32 8.13 -8.44 -15.93
N ARG A 33 7.54 -9.64 -15.98
CA ARG A 33 7.40 -10.43 -17.22
C ARG A 33 6.26 -9.92 -18.09
N ASN A 34 5.30 -9.19 -17.52
CA ASN A 34 4.21 -8.59 -18.28
C ASN A 34 4.65 -7.22 -18.85
N PRO A 35 4.75 -7.08 -20.19
CA PRO A 35 5.21 -5.83 -20.81
C PRO A 35 4.26 -4.65 -20.56
N LEU A 36 2.96 -4.90 -20.45
CA LEU A 36 1.96 -3.86 -20.21
C LEU A 36 2.09 -3.29 -18.79
N THR A 37 2.24 -4.17 -17.80
CA THR A 37 2.48 -3.75 -16.40
C THR A 37 3.75 -2.94 -16.28
N ARG A 38 4.85 -3.40 -16.92
CA ARG A 38 6.12 -2.68 -16.94
C ARG A 38 6.00 -1.29 -17.58
N PHE A 39 5.30 -1.19 -18.70
CA PHE A 39 5.05 0.09 -19.37
C PHE A 39 4.28 1.07 -18.47
N HIS A 40 3.21 0.62 -17.81
CA HIS A 40 2.44 1.47 -16.89
C HIS A 40 3.26 1.91 -15.67
N SER A 41 4.10 1.04 -15.10
CA SER A 41 5.02 1.42 -14.02
C SER A 41 5.99 2.52 -14.44
N LEU A 42 6.54 2.44 -15.65
CA LEU A 42 7.47 3.44 -16.18
C LEU A 42 6.79 4.79 -16.44
N ILE A 43 5.60 4.79 -17.04
CA ILE A 43 4.81 6.01 -17.24
C ILE A 43 4.50 6.67 -15.90
N SER A 44 4.08 5.87 -14.91
CA SER A 44 3.75 6.39 -13.58
C SER A 44 4.97 7.04 -12.92
N LEU A 45 6.15 6.43 -13.04
CA LEU A 45 7.39 6.98 -12.49
C LEU A 45 7.79 8.30 -13.17
N VAL A 46 7.79 8.33 -14.51
CA VAL A 46 8.13 9.53 -15.30
C VAL A 46 7.19 10.68 -14.98
N ASN A 47 5.89 10.40 -14.90
CA ASN A 47 4.88 11.43 -14.61
C ASN A 47 4.95 11.94 -13.17
N SER A 48 5.42 11.11 -12.24
CA SER A 48 5.43 11.42 -10.81
C SER A 48 6.74 12.03 -10.31
N SER A 49 7.67 12.36 -11.21
CA SER A 49 8.98 12.96 -10.89
C SER A 49 9.70 12.21 -9.76
N ASP A 50 9.74 10.88 -9.84
CA ASP A 50 10.35 9.99 -8.85
C ASP A 50 9.77 10.09 -7.41
N CYS A 51 8.52 10.54 -7.27
CA CYS A 51 7.82 10.47 -5.98
C CYS A 51 7.71 9.02 -5.49
N TYR A 52 8.14 8.80 -4.24
CA TYR A 52 8.21 7.46 -3.62
C TYR A 52 6.88 6.70 -3.65
N TYR A 53 5.75 7.42 -3.60
CA TYR A 53 4.41 6.84 -3.60
C TYR A 53 4.08 6.10 -4.91
N PHE A 54 4.65 6.55 -6.02
CA PHE A 54 4.41 5.98 -7.35
C PHE A 54 5.56 5.06 -7.81
N ALA A 55 6.55 4.84 -6.96
CA ALA A 55 7.66 3.94 -7.27
C ALA A 55 7.15 2.49 -7.33
N PRO A 56 7.47 1.72 -8.38
CA PRO A 56 7.05 0.34 -8.47
C PRO A 56 7.73 -0.49 -7.38
N LEU A 57 6.96 -1.39 -6.76
CA LEU A 57 7.48 -2.31 -5.74
C LEU A 57 8.58 -3.20 -6.35
N SER A 58 9.73 -3.26 -5.69
CA SER A 58 10.87 -4.04 -6.13
C SER A 58 11.10 -5.28 -5.27
N ASN A 59 11.69 -6.33 -5.85
CA ASN A 59 12.06 -7.54 -5.08
C ASN A 59 13.01 -7.21 -3.92
N ALA A 60 13.90 -6.23 -4.11
CA ALA A 60 14.78 -5.74 -3.05
C ALA A 60 14.01 -5.06 -1.91
N ALA A 61 12.97 -4.27 -2.24
CA ALA A 61 12.10 -3.65 -1.24
C ALA A 61 11.32 -4.71 -0.46
N VAL A 62 10.80 -5.77 -1.12
CA VAL A 62 10.12 -6.89 -0.45
C VAL A 62 11.08 -7.65 0.48
N ALA A 63 12.32 -7.89 0.04
CA ALA A 63 13.33 -8.57 0.85
C ALA A 63 13.82 -7.73 2.06
N ALA A 64 13.72 -6.40 1.97
CA ALA A 64 14.10 -5.48 3.04
C ALA A 64 12.99 -5.21 4.06
N VAL A 65 11.81 -5.85 3.93
CA VAL A 65 10.70 -5.67 4.88
C VAL A 65 11.07 -6.26 6.24
N ASP A 66 11.04 -5.41 7.26
CA ASP A 66 11.07 -5.83 8.66
C ASP A 66 9.66 -6.26 9.09
N VAL A 67 9.55 -7.52 9.50
CA VAL A 67 8.29 -8.17 9.93
C VAL A 67 7.68 -7.48 11.15
N ASP A 68 8.50 -7.16 12.14
CA ASP A 68 8.02 -6.59 13.40
C ASP A 68 7.56 -5.15 13.19
N LEU A 69 8.29 -4.40 12.36
CA LEU A 69 7.89 -3.06 11.93
C LEU A 69 6.58 -3.10 11.12
N ALA A 70 6.44 -4.04 10.19
CA ALA A 70 5.24 -4.19 9.38
C ALA A 70 4.00 -4.51 10.24
N LEU A 71 4.16 -5.38 11.23
CA LEU A 71 3.10 -5.71 12.19
C LEU A 71 2.74 -4.50 13.07
N ALA A 72 3.75 -3.79 13.58
CA ALA A 72 3.54 -2.57 14.35
C ALA A 72 2.80 -1.51 13.54
N HIS A 73 3.20 -1.30 12.28
CA HIS A 73 2.55 -0.38 11.36
C HIS A 73 1.10 -0.77 11.07
N HIS A 74 0.83 -2.07 10.84
CA HIS A 74 -0.52 -2.58 10.63
C HIS A 74 -1.41 -2.31 11.85
N ASN A 75 -0.92 -2.65 13.04
CA ASN A 75 -1.66 -2.44 14.29
C ASN A 75 -1.93 -0.95 14.53
N MET A 76 -0.98 -0.06 14.23
CA MET A 76 -1.18 1.38 14.31
C MET A 76 -2.24 1.89 13.32
N SER A 77 -2.20 1.42 12.07
CA SER A 77 -3.08 1.91 10.98
C SER A 77 -4.56 1.63 11.21
N TYR A 78 -4.90 0.58 11.97
CA TYR A 78 -6.27 0.18 12.27
C TYR A 78 -6.64 0.34 13.75
N HIS A 79 -5.81 1.03 14.52
CA HIS A 79 -6.07 1.26 15.94
C HIS A 79 -7.18 2.28 16.17
N ASN A 80 -7.30 3.29 15.29
CA ASN A 80 -8.25 4.39 15.44
C ASN A 80 -9.43 4.25 14.46
N PRO A 81 -10.68 4.06 14.93
CA PRO A 81 -11.84 3.96 14.03
C PRO A 81 -12.13 5.26 13.26
N ALA A 82 -11.56 6.40 13.67
CA ALA A 82 -11.69 7.66 12.95
C ALA A 82 -10.81 7.75 11.68
N GLU A 83 -9.81 6.88 11.53
CA GLU A 83 -8.83 6.94 10.43
C GLU A 83 -9.24 6.13 9.20
N PHE A 84 -10.21 5.21 9.34
CA PHE A 84 -10.67 4.39 8.24
C PHE A 84 -12.20 4.45 8.09
N ARG A 85 -12.69 4.08 6.91
CA ARG A 85 -14.12 3.97 6.63
C ARG A 85 -14.39 2.60 6.02
N ILE A 86 -15.44 1.94 6.50
CA ILE A 86 -15.92 0.68 5.92
C ILE A 86 -17.07 1.01 4.98
N ILE A 87 -16.94 0.58 3.73
CA ILE A 87 -17.93 0.78 2.69
C ILE A 87 -18.47 -0.59 2.31
N LEU A 88 -19.77 -0.80 2.51
CA LEU A 88 -20.49 -2.02 2.15
C LEU A 88 -21.43 -1.70 0.98
N SER A 89 -21.44 -2.55 -0.03
CA SER A 89 -22.28 -2.39 -1.23
C SER A 89 -22.87 -3.73 -1.62
N GLY A 90 -24.20 -3.79 -1.78
CA GLY A 90 -24.94 -5.02 -2.06
C GLY A 90 -26.39 -4.92 -1.60
N ASP A 91 -27.11 -6.04 -1.66
CA ASP A 91 -28.46 -6.17 -1.12
C ASP A 91 -28.38 -6.50 0.36
N PHE A 92 -28.60 -5.50 1.21
CA PHE A 92 -28.50 -5.64 2.66
C PHE A 92 -29.64 -4.89 3.33
N ASP A 93 -30.20 -5.49 4.37
CA ASP A 93 -31.04 -4.75 5.30
C ASP A 93 -30.15 -3.88 6.20
N ARG A 94 -30.46 -2.59 6.25
CA ARG A 94 -29.69 -1.60 6.98
C ARG A 94 -29.71 -1.86 8.49
N GLU A 95 -30.83 -2.36 9.01
CA GLU A 95 -31.01 -2.58 10.45
C GLU A 95 -30.18 -3.78 10.92
N GLU A 96 -30.16 -4.87 10.15
CA GLU A 96 -29.33 -6.04 10.41
C GLU A 96 -27.83 -5.69 10.34
N VAL A 97 -27.42 -4.95 9.31
CA VAL A 97 -26.02 -4.52 9.15
C VAL A 97 -25.59 -3.58 10.27
N ASP A 98 -26.45 -2.66 10.72
CA ASP A 98 -26.13 -1.76 11.83
C ASP A 98 -25.91 -2.53 13.15
N SER A 99 -26.72 -3.55 13.42
CA SER A 99 -26.54 -4.43 14.58
C SER A 99 -25.20 -5.18 14.51
N LEU A 100 -24.86 -5.75 13.36
CA LEU A 100 -23.58 -6.44 13.14
C LEU A 100 -22.39 -5.47 13.21
N ALA A 101 -22.51 -4.29 12.63
CA ALA A 101 -21.50 -3.25 12.67
C ALA A 101 -21.20 -2.83 14.11
N LYS A 102 -22.24 -2.63 14.94
CA LYS A 102 -22.06 -2.36 16.37
C LYS A 102 -21.42 -3.53 17.09
N MET A 103 -21.82 -4.77 16.79
CA MET A 103 -21.27 -5.96 17.43
C MET A 103 -19.76 -6.11 17.18
N TYR A 104 -19.30 -5.92 15.94
CA TYR A 104 -17.90 -6.15 15.57
C TYR A 104 -17.02 -4.91 15.67
N LEU A 105 -17.51 -3.74 15.25
CA LEU A 105 -16.69 -2.53 15.14
C LEU A 105 -16.65 -1.71 16.42
N ALA A 106 -17.65 -1.82 17.31
CA ALA A 106 -17.62 -1.08 18.57
C ALA A 106 -16.54 -1.59 19.56
N SER A 107 -15.97 -2.75 19.29
CA SER A 107 -14.87 -3.32 20.08
C SER A 107 -13.52 -2.62 19.87
N ILE A 108 -13.40 -1.81 18.81
CA ILE A 108 -12.16 -1.13 18.45
C ILE A 108 -11.95 0.05 19.41
N PRO A 109 -10.80 0.15 20.09
CA PRO A 109 -10.56 1.20 21.06
C PRO A 109 -10.59 2.57 20.39
N SER A 110 -11.43 3.48 20.87
CA SER A 110 -11.37 4.88 20.43
C SER A 110 -10.11 5.50 21.01
N SER A 111 -9.16 5.85 20.14
CA SER A 111 -7.90 6.46 20.58
C SER A 111 -8.05 7.91 21.07
N GLY A 112 -9.23 8.53 20.94
CA GLY A 112 -9.47 9.94 21.28
C GLY A 112 -8.68 10.94 20.44
N LEU A 113 -7.85 10.46 19.50
CA LEU A 113 -7.03 11.26 18.61
C LEU A 113 -7.86 11.69 17.40
N SER A 114 -7.81 12.98 17.10
CA SER A 114 -8.35 13.53 15.85
C SER A 114 -7.61 12.88 14.66
N PRO A 115 -8.29 12.63 13.52
CA PRO A 115 -7.65 12.10 12.32
C PRO A 115 -6.38 12.90 12.00
N VAL A 116 -5.28 12.19 11.73
CA VAL A 116 -3.91 12.73 11.73
C VAL A 116 -3.76 13.96 10.83
N LEU A 117 -4.44 14.02 9.67
CA LEU A 117 -4.44 15.21 8.81
C LEU A 117 -5.74 15.28 7.98
N ALA A 118 -6.46 16.39 8.08
CA ALA A 118 -7.49 16.70 7.08
C ALA A 118 -6.80 17.05 5.76
N PRO A 119 -7.30 16.63 4.58
CA PRO A 119 -6.69 16.93 3.27
C PRO A 119 -6.45 18.42 3.03
N SER A 120 -7.21 19.29 3.70
CA SER A 120 -7.07 20.75 3.69
C SER A 120 -5.77 21.28 4.31
N SER A 121 -5.10 20.46 5.13
CA SER A 121 -3.84 20.83 5.82
C SER A 121 -2.59 20.42 5.06
N VAL A 122 -2.73 19.70 3.94
CA VAL A 122 -1.60 19.23 3.12
C VAL A 122 -1.26 20.31 2.09
N THR A 123 -0.03 20.83 2.14
CA THR A 123 0.50 21.71 1.09
C THR A 123 0.47 20.98 -0.25
N PRO A 124 -0.26 21.48 -1.26
CA PRO A 124 -0.32 20.82 -2.55
C PRO A 124 1.06 20.79 -3.19
N LEU A 125 1.33 19.73 -3.95
CA LEU A 125 2.57 19.60 -4.73
C LEU A 125 2.70 20.82 -5.65
N PRO A 126 3.86 21.53 -5.69
CA PRO A 126 4.05 22.72 -6.51
C PRO A 126 4.25 22.33 -7.99
N VAL A 127 3.29 21.62 -8.57
CA VAL A 127 3.30 21.27 -9.98
C VAL A 127 2.93 22.52 -10.77
N GLN A 128 3.93 23.15 -11.37
CA GLN A 128 3.70 24.17 -12.40
C GLN A 128 3.67 23.47 -13.76
N PHE A 129 2.47 23.26 -14.29
CA PHE A 129 2.34 22.82 -15.67
C PHE A 129 2.82 23.95 -16.61
N PRO A 130 3.61 23.64 -17.65
CA PRO A 130 3.99 24.64 -18.64
C PRO A 130 2.74 25.17 -19.35
N ALA A 131 2.66 26.50 -19.53
CA ALA A 131 1.50 27.17 -20.12
C ALA A 131 1.22 26.76 -21.58
N SER A 132 2.21 26.18 -22.26
CA SER A 132 2.11 25.73 -23.64
C SER A 132 2.61 24.27 -23.78
N PRO A 133 1.91 23.42 -24.54
CA PRO A 133 2.38 22.08 -24.85
C PRO A 133 3.78 22.11 -25.47
N ARG A 134 4.73 21.32 -24.95
CA ARG A 134 6.03 21.13 -25.60
C ARG A 134 5.93 19.91 -26.50
N ALA A 135 5.92 20.12 -27.81
CA ALA A 135 6.10 19.06 -28.79
C ALA A 135 7.58 18.67 -28.82
N TYR A 136 7.88 17.38 -28.70
CA TYR A 136 9.21 16.83 -28.92
C TYR A 136 9.17 15.99 -30.20
N GLU A 137 10.09 16.26 -31.13
CA GLU A 137 10.27 15.44 -32.32
C GLU A 137 11.04 14.17 -31.91
N VAL A 138 10.36 13.02 -31.96
CA VAL A 138 10.98 11.73 -31.68
C VAL A 138 11.69 11.26 -32.96
N VAL A 139 13.00 11.47 -33.04
CA VAL A 139 13.83 10.95 -34.13
C VAL A 139 14.06 9.46 -33.91
N TRP A 140 13.27 8.62 -34.58
CA TRP A 140 13.52 7.19 -34.64
C TRP A 140 14.75 6.94 -35.52
N ARG A 141 15.89 6.60 -34.91
CA ARG A 141 17.01 6.03 -35.68
C ARG A 141 16.66 4.60 -36.07
N VAL A 142 16.17 4.42 -37.29
CA VAL A 142 16.14 3.11 -37.94
C VAL A 142 17.59 2.70 -38.16
N GLY A 143 18.05 1.69 -37.42
CA GLY A 143 19.38 1.12 -37.62
C GLY A 143 19.46 0.49 -39.01
N GLY A 144 20.11 1.18 -39.94
CA GLY A 144 20.53 0.61 -41.22
C GLY A 144 21.72 -0.31 -40.99
N GLY A 145 21.49 -1.62 -41.07
CA GLY A 145 22.52 -2.62 -41.30
C GLY A 145 22.52 -2.98 -42.78
N GLY A 146 23.61 -2.65 -43.48
CA GLY A 146 23.93 -3.18 -44.81
C GLY A 146 24.58 -4.56 -44.73
#